data_AF-A0A1Q6DPR0-F1
#
_entry.id   AF-A0A1Q6DPR0-F1
#
_cell.length_a   1.000
_cell.length_b   1.000
_cell.length_c   1.000
_cell.angle_alpha   90.00
_cell.angle_beta   90.00
_cell.angle_gamma   90.00
#
_symmetry.space_group_name_H-M   'P 1'
#
loop_
_entity.id
_entity.type
_entity.pdbx_description
1 polymer ?
#
loop_
_entity_poly.entity_id
_entity_poly.type
_entity_poly.pdbx_seq_one_letter_code
_entity_poly.pdbx_strand_id
1 'polypeptide(L)'
;MTDPISFDELGMEIVTGLEKGREEPAAGMPFKIALLGDFSGRAGRGLHDPSASARRPLAVDRDTIDELIARLKVEVHLSLETAGKSLAITFAELDDFHPDRLFQRLAVFQPLRKLRTALCDPKTFQEAAAIAGSMFAAPAGEKPVAEKKPPPPQGPQSGSLLDQVIAETTGQPVDPLPASAGKDELAGFVRAIVAPHLVPELSGQAELINAVDQAVAELMRAILHHPQFQEIEAAWRAVDFLVRRVDTGEELSIHLVDLTREEFQHDLSAADRRGTGLYRSFVEQATEQFGGAPWSALIGLYEFSPTIIDIALLGRMATLAGLAGAPFITAARDSFLGTDSLAATPDPSSWRELPDEETALWRKLRSSPQASWLGLCLPRFLLRLPFGEKTEPTESFAFEEFPGPPVPHDYLWGNPAVACAMLLGRSHGGNGRQMRATLAQDVENLPLHIYTDRGETCVTPCAEVLLTERAASRIMEKGFMPLLSFAGQDRARLGRFQSISSTAPRLDGRWN
;
A
#
# COMPACT_ATOMS: atom_id res chain seq x y z
N MET A 1 -11.00 32.63 18.50
CA MET A 1 -9.58 32.21 18.62
C MET A 1 -9.57 31.15 19.69
N THR A 2 -9.67 29.89 19.27
CA THR A 2 -9.39 28.72 20.11
C THR A 2 -7.93 28.81 20.53
N ASP A 3 -7.62 28.51 21.80
CA ASP A 3 -6.23 28.49 22.25
C ASP A 3 -5.40 27.53 21.37
N PRO A 4 -4.18 27.91 20.95
CA PRO A 4 -3.36 27.05 20.11
C PRO A 4 -3.01 25.78 20.88
N ILE A 5 -3.28 24.62 20.28
CA ILE A 5 -2.97 23.30 20.87
C ILE A 5 -1.51 23.28 21.34
N SER A 6 -1.31 22.99 22.62
CA SER A 6 0.01 22.95 23.24
C SER A 6 0.81 21.69 22.83
N PHE A 7 2.14 21.77 22.89
CA PHE A 7 3.00 20.59 22.65
C PHE A 7 2.82 19.52 23.73
N ASP A 8 2.55 19.95 24.96
CA ASP A 8 2.31 19.07 26.09
C ASP A 8 0.96 18.35 25.94
N GLU A 9 -0.06 19.04 25.39
CA GLU A 9 -1.37 18.45 25.08
C GLU A 9 -1.30 17.39 23.98
N LEU A 10 -0.31 17.49 23.07
CA LEU A 10 -0.05 16.50 22.02
C LEU A 10 0.96 15.42 22.43
N GLY A 11 1.51 15.50 23.66
CA GLY A 11 2.52 14.57 24.18
C GLY A 11 3.86 14.63 23.45
N MET A 12 4.21 15.79 22.87
CA MET A 12 5.49 16.05 22.21
C MET A 12 6.47 16.73 23.18
N GLU A 13 6.87 16.02 24.24
CA GLU A 13 7.84 16.53 25.21
C GLU A 13 9.24 16.63 24.59
N ILE A 14 9.96 17.71 24.91
CA ILE A 14 11.39 17.83 24.60
C ILE A 14 12.15 16.92 25.56
N VAL A 15 12.71 15.83 25.04
CA VAL A 15 13.38 14.82 25.87
C VAL A 15 14.86 15.13 26.02
N THR A 16 15.36 15.05 27.25
CA THR A 16 16.80 15.07 27.56
C THR A 16 17.44 13.73 27.19
N GLY A 17 18.62 13.75 26.57
CA GLY A 17 19.36 12.53 26.19
C GLY A 17 19.45 12.23 24.70
N LEU A 18 18.92 13.10 23.82
CA LEU A 18 19.11 12.99 22.36
C LEU A 18 20.60 13.04 21.95
N GLU A 19 21.46 13.65 22.77
CA GLU A 19 22.91 13.67 22.54
C GLU A 19 23.53 12.27 22.56
N LYS A 20 23.00 11.34 23.37
CA LYS A 20 23.47 9.94 23.41
C LYS A 20 23.22 9.23 22.07
N GLY A 21 22.15 9.60 21.36
CA GLY A 21 21.87 9.08 20.03
C GLY A 21 22.88 9.51 18.98
N ARG A 22 23.60 10.64 19.20
CA ARG A 22 24.58 11.21 18.26
C ARG A 22 26.00 10.67 18.44
N GLU A 23 26.22 9.77 19.38
CA GLU A 23 27.53 9.16 19.59
C GLU A 23 27.95 8.31 18.37
N GLU A 24 29.23 8.42 17.97
CA GLU A 24 29.77 7.60 16.88
C GLU A 24 29.68 6.12 17.24
N PRO A 25 29.25 5.25 16.31
CA PRO A 25 29.19 3.82 16.58
C PRO A 25 30.59 3.25 16.84
N ALA A 26 30.68 2.30 17.76
CA ALA A 26 31.93 1.58 17.98
C ALA A 26 32.36 0.85 16.70
N ALA A 27 33.67 0.74 16.49
CA ALA A 27 34.22 0.05 15.33
C ALA A 27 33.71 -1.41 15.27
N GLY A 28 33.21 -1.82 14.10
CA GLY A 28 32.70 -3.18 13.88
C GLY A 28 31.25 -3.42 14.32
N MET A 29 30.49 -2.38 14.69
CA MET A 29 29.04 -2.53 14.89
C MET A 29 28.32 -2.81 13.56
N PRO A 30 27.41 -3.80 13.50
CA PRO A 30 26.66 -4.11 12.30
C PRO A 30 25.64 -3.01 11.95
N PHE A 31 25.43 -2.78 10.67
CA PHE A 31 24.43 -1.86 10.13
C PHE A 31 23.06 -2.54 10.09
N LYS A 32 22.16 -2.15 10.99
CA LYS A 32 20.85 -2.77 11.13
C LYS A 32 19.73 -1.84 10.66
N ILE A 33 18.96 -2.28 9.67
CA ILE A 33 17.79 -1.54 9.18
C ILE A 33 16.53 -2.26 9.67
N ALA A 34 15.64 -1.54 10.35
CA ALA A 34 14.30 -2.04 10.67
C ALA A 34 13.28 -1.51 9.65
N LEU A 35 12.47 -2.37 9.05
CA LEU A 35 11.32 -1.99 8.23
C LEU A 35 10.04 -2.23 9.03
N LEU A 36 9.26 -1.19 9.24
CA LEU A 36 7.98 -1.21 9.92
C LEU A 36 6.86 -1.12 8.89
N GLY A 37 5.88 -2.01 8.96
CA GLY A 37 4.73 -2.02 8.06
C GLY A 37 3.80 -3.18 8.33
N ASP A 38 2.63 -3.21 7.69
CA ASP A 38 1.72 -4.35 7.75
C ASP A 38 2.14 -5.41 6.72
N PHE A 39 2.95 -6.37 7.15
CA PHE A 39 3.44 -7.45 6.28
C PHE A 39 2.52 -8.68 6.30
N SER A 40 1.57 -8.74 7.24
CA SER A 40 0.64 -9.86 7.40
C SER A 40 -0.78 -9.57 6.90
N GLY A 41 -1.05 -8.34 6.45
CA GLY A 41 -2.36 -7.89 5.99
C GLY A 41 -3.40 -7.84 7.11
N ARG A 42 -2.99 -7.49 8.34
CA ARG A 42 -3.90 -7.41 9.50
C ARG A 42 -4.85 -6.21 9.39
N ALA A 43 -4.37 -5.07 8.92
CA ALA A 43 -5.16 -3.84 8.84
C ALA A 43 -6.38 -4.04 7.93
N GLY A 44 -6.18 -4.61 6.74
CA GLY A 44 -7.26 -4.91 5.80
C GLY A 44 -8.29 -5.93 6.32
N ARG A 45 -7.93 -6.74 7.31
CA ARG A 45 -8.81 -7.70 7.98
C ARG A 45 -9.46 -7.15 9.26
N GLY A 46 -9.17 -5.91 9.63
CA GLY A 46 -9.63 -5.30 10.89
C GLY A 46 -9.08 -5.98 12.14
N LEU A 47 -7.95 -6.70 12.02
CA LEU A 47 -7.28 -7.35 13.13
C LEU A 47 -6.33 -6.37 13.81
N HIS A 48 -6.39 -6.29 15.13
CA HIS A 48 -5.51 -5.45 15.93
C HIS A 48 -4.95 -6.28 17.10
N ASP A 49 -3.62 -6.43 17.15
CA ASP A 49 -2.92 -7.03 18.28
C ASP A 49 -2.18 -5.92 19.07
N PRO A 50 -2.68 -5.54 20.27
CA PRO A 50 -2.01 -4.54 21.11
C PRO A 50 -0.58 -4.89 21.52
N SER A 51 -0.19 -6.17 21.41
CA SER A 51 1.16 -6.63 21.71
C SER A 51 2.09 -6.67 20.48
N ALA A 52 1.60 -6.30 19.29
CA ALA A 52 2.35 -6.37 18.04
C ALA A 52 3.66 -5.59 18.10
N SER A 53 3.67 -4.42 18.76
CA SER A 53 4.86 -3.58 18.92
C SER A 53 5.96 -4.22 19.78
N ALA A 54 5.62 -5.20 20.62
CA ALA A 54 6.57 -5.92 21.47
C ALA A 54 7.13 -7.20 20.82
N ARG A 55 6.67 -7.54 19.60
CA ARG A 55 7.15 -8.70 18.87
C ARG A 55 8.61 -8.51 18.47
N ARG A 56 9.35 -9.62 18.43
CA ARG A 56 10.75 -9.60 18.00
C ARG A 56 10.82 -9.32 16.49
N PRO A 57 11.65 -8.35 16.04
CA PRO A 57 11.91 -8.14 14.63
C PRO A 57 12.42 -9.41 13.93
N LEU A 58 11.99 -9.63 12.69
CA LEU A 58 12.29 -10.82 11.89
C LEU A 58 13.38 -10.48 10.87
N ALA A 59 14.57 -11.07 10.99
CA ALA A 59 15.62 -10.88 9.99
C ALA A 59 15.16 -11.39 8.62
N VAL A 60 15.45 -10.62 7.56
CA VAL A 60 15.10 -10.95 6.17
C VAL A 60 16.30 -10.70 5.26
N ASP A 61 16.45 -11.59 4.29
CA ASP A 61 17.39 -11.51 3.16
C ASP A 61 16.71 -12.09 1.91
N ARG A 62 17.46 -12.18 0.80
CA ARG A 62 16.96 -12.69 -0.48
C ARG A 62 16.56 -14.18 -0.46
N ASP A 63 17.07 -14.95 0.51
CA ASP A 63 16.90 -16.40 0.57
C ASP A 63 15.79 -16.79 1.59
N THR A 64 15.41 -15.87 2.48
CA THR A 64 14.43 -16.07 3.57
C THR A 64 13.07 -15.41 3.32
N ILE A 65 12.92 -14.61 2.25
CA ILE A 65 11.71 -13.82 1.99
C ILE A 65 10.43 -14.69 1.95
N ASP A 66 10.44 -15.80 1.21
CA ASP A 66 9.28 -16.68 1.08
C ASP A 66 8.95 -17.41 2.40
N GLU A 67 9.99 -17.81 3.17
CA GLU A 67 9.79 -18.40 4.50
C GLU A 67 9.04 -17.42 5.41
N LEU A 68 9.37 -16.13 5.35
CA LEU A 68 8.71 -15.11 6.17
C LEU A 68 7.27 -14.86 5.73
N ILE A 69 6.97 -14.85 4.43
CA ILE A 69 5.59 -14.77 3.91
C ILE A 69 4.77 -15.94 4.47
N ALA A 70 5.25 -17.17 4.32
CA ALA A 70 4.59 -18.35 4.86
C ALA A 70 4.45 -18.30 6.39
N ARG A 71 5.48 -17.86 7.11
CA ARG A 71 5.50 -17.78 8.58
C ARG A 71 4.52 -16.74 9.12
N LEU A 72 4.39 -15.59 8.45
CA LEU A 72 3.45 -14.53 8.82
C LEU A 72 2.01 -14.86 8.45
N LYS A 73 1.78 -15.91 7.65
CA LYS A 73 0.45 -16.34 7.17
C LYS A 73 -0.27 -15.17 6.51
N VAL A 74 0.41 -14.55 5.54
CA VAL A 74 -0.07 -13.36 4.85
C VAL A 74 -1.43 -13.63 4.21
N GLU A 75 -2.41 -12.79 4.54
CA GLU A 75 -3.79 -12.95 4.11
C GLU A 75 -4.46 -11.60 3.89
N VAL A 76 -5.24 -11.49 2.82
CA VAL A 76 -6.04 -10.29 2.49
C VAL A 76 -7.48 -10.67 2.18
N HIS A 77 -8.42 -9.80 2.60
CA HIS A 77 -9.87 -9.99 2.46
C HIS A 77 -10.49 -8.92 1.56
N LEU A 78 -10.54 -9.17 0.25
CA LEU A 78 -11.04 -8.18 -0.71
C LEU A 78 -12.56 -8.07 -0.64
N SER A 79 -13.09 -6.85 -0.46
CA SER A 79 -14.53 -6.59 -0.52
C SER A 79 -14.90 -6.15 -1.92
N LEU A 80 -15.39 -7.08 -2.74
CA LEU A 80 -15.78 -6.78 -4.11
C LEU A 80 -17.21 -6.22 -4.11
N GLU A 81 -17.33 -4.90 -4.38
CA GLU A 81 -18.60 -4.13 -4.35
C GLU A 81 -19.72 -4.78 -5.16
N THR A 82 -19.36 -5.52 -6.21
CA THR A 82 -20.28 -6.19 -7.14
C THR A 82 -20.97 -7.45 -6.61
N ALA A 83 -20.63 -7.98 -5.42
CA ALA A 83 -21.31 -9.18 -4.87
C ALA A 83 -21.48 -9.27 -3.35
N GLY A 84 -21.08 -8.28 -2.55
CA GLY A 84 -21.21 -8.36 -1.09
C GLY A 84 -20.50 -9.56 -0.44
N LYS A 85 -19.57 -10.20 -1.17
CA LYS A 85 -18.76 -11.32 -0.71
C LYS A 85 -17.32 -10.88 -0.54
N SER A 86 -16.73 -11.27 0.58
CA SER A 86 -15.30 -11.11 0.83
C SER A 86 -14.52 -12.25 0.18
N LEU A 87 -13.51 -11.92 -0.62
CA LEU A 87 -12.57 -12.87 -1.20
C LEU A 87 -11.32 -12.92 -0.32
N ALA A 88 -11.14 -14.02 0.42
CA ALA A 88 -9.92 -14.27 1.18
C ALA A 88 -8.84 -14.87 0.27
N ILE A 89 -7.68 -14.22 0.22
CA ILE A 89 -6.49 -14.65 -0.52
C ILE A 89 -5.35 -14.85 0.48
N THR A 90 -4.66 -15.99 0.38
CA THR A 90 -3.51 -16.32 1.22
C THR A 90 -2.26 -16.49 0.36
N PHE A 91 -1.13 -16.03 0.89
CA PHE A 91 0.15 -16.03 0.19
C PHE A 91 1.18 -16.82 1.02
N ALA A 92 1.96 -17.64 0.35
CA ALA A 92 3.06 -18.41 0.96
C ALA A 92 4.44 -18.02 0.39
N GLU A 93 4.47 -17.48 -0.82
CA GLU A 93 5.69 -17.05 -1.53
C GLU A 93 5.41 -15.77 -2.34
N LEU A 94 6.45 -15.07 -2.77
CA LEU A 94 6.32 -13.83 -3.54
C LEU A 94 5.62 -14.06 -4.90
N ASP A 95 5.83 -15.22 -5.51
CA ASP A 95 5.21 -15.57 -6.79
C ASP A 95 3.68 -15.76 -6.69
N ASP A 96 3.12 -15.93 -5.49
CA ASP A 96 1.66 -16.02 -5.30
C ASP A 96 0.92 -14.74 -5.68
N PHE A 97 1.60 -13.61 -5.76
CA PHE A 97 1.05 -12.35 -6.29
C PHE A 97 0.92 -12.34 -7.82
N HIS A 98 1.54 -13.28 -8.53
CA HIS A 98 1.51 -13.33 -9.99
C HIS A 98 0.13 -13.73 -10.54
N PRO A 99 -0.37 -13.11 -11.63
CA PRO A 99 -1.69 -13.40 -12.19
C PRO A 99 -1.92 -14.87 -12.52
N ASP A 100 -0.90 -15.57 -13.02
CA ASP A 100 -0.99 -17.01 -13.29
C ASP A 100 -1.28 -17.82 -12.02
N ARG A 101 -0.60 -17.52 -10.91
CA ARG A 101 -0.83 -18.20 -9.62
C ARG A 101 -2.22 -17.91 -9.09
N LEU A 102 -2.65 -16.64 -9.15
CA LEU A 102 -3.98 -16.22 -8.73
C LEU A 102 -5.07 -16.91 -9.56
N PHE A 103 -4.93 -16.94 -10.89
CA PHE A 103 -5.87 -17.60 -11.80
C PHE A 103 -5.98 -19.11 -11.52
N GLN A 104 -4.85 -19.75 -11.23
CA GLN A 104 -4.80 -21.18 -10.94
C GLN A 104 -5.40 -21.52 -9.56
N ARG A 105 -5.09 -20.75 -8.51
CA ARG A 105 -5.42 -21.08 -7.12
C ARG A 105 -6.79 -20.59 -6.68
N LEU A 106 -7.23 -19.41 -7.11
CA LEU A 106 -8.44 -18.80 -6.57
C LEU A 106 -9.70 -19.51 -7.07
N ALA A 107 -10.60 -19.80 -6.12
CA ALA A 107 -11.87 -20.48 -6.40
C ALA A 107 -12.79 -19.65 -7.32
N VAL A 108 -12.67 -18.32 -7.27
CA VAL A 108 -13.46 -17.39 -8.07
C VAL A 108 -13.28 -17.60 -9.59
N PHE A 109 -12.10 -18.05 -10.03
CA PHE A 109 -11.83 -18.34 -11.44
C PHE A 109 -12.24 -19.77 -11.87
N GLN A 110 -12.60 -20.66 -10.93
CA GLN A 110 -12.93 -22.05 -11.29
C GLN A 110 -14.11 -22.18 -12.27
N PRO A 111 -15.23 -21.46 -12.13
CA PRO A 111 -16.34 -21.55 -13.08
C PRO A 111 -15.92 -21.08 -14.47
N LEU A 112 -15.18 -19.97 -14.55
CA LEU A 112 -14.70 -19.41 -15.83
C LEU A 112 -13.73 -20.37 -16.53
N ARG A 113 -12.81 -21.00 -15.78
CA ARG A 113 -11.91 -22.04 -16.31
C ARG A 113 -12.65 -23.26 -16.85
N LYS A 114 -13.65 -23.76 -16.10
CA LYS A 114 -14.49 -24.89 -16.54
C LYS A 114 -15.31 -24.52 -17.77
N LEU A 115 -15.90 -23.34 -17.79
CA LEU A 115 -16.69 -22.84 -18.91
C LEU A 115 -15.84 -22.71 -20.17
N ARG A 116 -14.65 -22.09 -20.07
CA ARG A 116 -13.69 -22.00 -21.18
C ARG A 116 -13.32 -23.37 -21.74
N THR A 117 -13.00 -24.32 -20.87
CA THR A 117 -12.65 -25.69 -21.28
C THR A 117 -13.82 -26.39 -21.97
N ALA A 118 -15.04 -26.24 -21.44
CA ALA A 118 -16.24 -26.84 -22.00
C ALA A 118 -16.67 -26.21 -23.34
N LEU A 119 -16.36 -24.92 -23.57
CA LEU A 119 -16.54 -24.26 -24.86
C LEU A 119 -15.53 -24.73 -25.92
N CYS A 120 -14.38 -25.26 -25.52
CA CYS A 120 -13.39 -25.84 -26.44
C CYS A 120 -13.70 -27.29 -26.85
N ASP A 121 -14.48 -28.03 -26.05
CA ASP A 121 -14.88 -29.41 -26.37
C ASP A 121 -16.19 -29.44 -27.17
N PRO A 122 -16.18 -29.98 -28.42
CA PRO A 122 -17.38 -30.08 -29.26
C PRO A 122 -18.56 -30.80 -28.61
N LYS A 123 -18.32 -31.71 -27.66
CA LYS A 123 -19.39 -32.49 -27.00
C LYS A 123 -20.14 -31.69 -25.94
N THR A 124 -19.44 -30.82 -25.23
CA THR A 124 -20.02 -29.98 -24.15
C THR A 124 -20.38 -28.58 -24.64
N PHE A 125 -20.06 -28.26 -25.89
CA PHE A 125 -20.21 -26.92 -26.45
C PHE A 125 -21.63 -26.35 -26.31
N GLN A 126 -22.68 -27.11 -26.64
CA GLN A 126 -24.06 -26.60 -26.60
C GLN A 126 -24.50 -26.21 -25.18
N GLU A 127 -24.18 -27.04 -24.18
CA GLU A 127 -24.50 -26.76 -22.79
C GLU A 127 -23.70 -25.57 -22.27
N ALA A 128 -22.40 -25.52 -22.58
CA ALA A 128 -21.52 -24.43 -22.21
C ALA A 128 -21.92 -23.10 -22.88
N ALA A 129 -22.34 -23.14 -24.15
CA ALA A 129 -22.83 -21.99 -24.88
C ALA A 129 -24.14 -21.45 -24.30
N ALA A 130 -25.05 -22.32 -23.83
CA ALA A 130 -26.26 -21.89 -23.14
C ALA A 130 -25.94 -21.21 -21.79
N ILE A 131 -24.99 -21.77 -21.02
CA ILE A 131 -24.53 -21.17 -19.76
C ILE A 131 -23.86 -19.82 -20.01
N ALA A 132 -22.89 -19.76 -20.93
CA ALA A 132 -22.20 -18.53 -21.31
C ALA A 132 -23.17 -17.48 -21.86
N GLY A 133 -24.09 -17.89 -22.75
CA GLY A 133 -25.15 -17.04 -23.27
C GLY A 133 -26.03 -16.47 -22.15
N SER A 134 -26.40 -17.27 -21.15
CA SER A 134 -27.15 -16.75 -20.00
C SER A 134 -26.31 -15.84 -19.09
N MET A 135 -25.00 -16.11 -18.96
CA MET A 135 -24.08 -15.38 -18.09
C MET A 135 -23.68 -14.02 -18.68
N PHE A 136 -23.57 -13.93 -20.01
CA PHE A 136 -23.09 -12.77 -20.74
C PHE A 136 -24.16 -12.12 -21.63
N ALA A 137 -25.43 -12.57 -21.56
CA ALA A 137 -26.53 -11.91 -22.26
C ALA A 137 -26.87 -10.57 -21.61
N ALA A 138 -26.99 -9.53 -22.44
CA ALA A 138 -27.58 -8.27 -22.04
C ALA A 138 -28.97 -8.52 -21.42
N PRO A 139 -29.35 -7.83 -20.32
CA PRO A 139 -30.72 -7.86 -19.87
C PRO A 139 -31.61 -7.47 -21.05
N ALA A 140 -32.53 -8.37 -21.41
CA ALA A 140 -33.51 -8.09 -22.46
C ALA A 140 -34.19 -6.77 -22.10
N GLY A 141 -34.03 -5.77 -22.97
CA GLY A 141 -34.42 -4.40 -22.66
C GLY A 141 -35.77 -4.33 -21.99
N GLU A 142 -35.83 -3.62 -20.86
CA GLU A 142 -37.10 -3.11 -20.38
C GLU A 142 -37.71 -2.30 -21.52
N LYS A 143 -38.71 -2.88 -22.18
CA LYS A 143 -39.68 -2.10 -22.94
C LYS A 143 -40.19 -1.02 -21.98
N PRO A 144 -40.30 0.25 -22.40
CA PRO A 144 -40.82 1.29 -21.52
C PRO A 144 -42.15 0.81 -20.95
N VAL A 145 -42.17 0.57 -19.63
CA VAL A 145 -43.39 0.27 -18.91
C VAL A 145 -44.25 1.51 -19.09
N ALA A 146 -45.28 1.37 -19.92
CA ALA A 146 -46.30 2.38 -20.11
C ALA A 146 -46.78 2.85 -18.73
N GLU A 147 -46.73 4.16 -18.50
CA GLU A 147 -47.25 4.81 -17.31
C GLU A 147 -48.65 4.29 -16.98
N LYS A 148 -48.75 3.44 -15.96
CA LYS A 148 -50.03 3.17 -15.31
C LYS A 148 -50.31 4.34 -14.39
N LYS A 149 -51.23 5.19 -14.87
CA LYS A 149 -51.90 6.27 -14.14
C LYS A 149 -52.29 5.81 -12.71
N PRO A 150 -52.02 6.60 -11.66
CA PRO A 150 -52.33 6.21 -10.28
C PRO A 150 -53.84 6.21 -10.02
N PRO A 151 -54.38 5.25 -9.25
CA PRO A 151 -55.75 5.30 -8.75
C PRO A 151 -55.89 6.30 -7.58
N PRO A 152 -57.10 6.86 -7.37
CA PRO A 152 -57.33 7.98 -6.44
C PRO A 152 -57.26 7.57 -4.94
N PRO A 153 -57.04 8.56 -4.05
CA PRO A 153 -56.74 8.32 -2.63
C PRO A 153 -57.98 7.87 -1.84
N GLN A 154 -57.81 6.85 -1.00
CA GLN A 154 -58.76 6.54 0.08
C GLN A 154 -58.13 6.94 1.43
N GLY A 155 -58.94 7.60 2.24
CA GLY A 155 -58.57 8.27 3.48
C GLY A 155 -58.20 7.35 4.66
N PRO A 156 -57.95 7.95 5.84
CA PRO A 156 -57.08 7.38 6.86
C PRO A 156 -57.81 6.35 7.72
N GLN A 157 -57.20 5.18 7.89
CA GLN A 157 -57.52 4.27 9.00
C GLN A 157 -56.35 4.24 9.97
N SER A 158 -56.58 4.93 11.08
CA SER A 158 -55.85 4.84 12.34
C SER A 158 -55.97 3.43 12.94
N GLY A 159 -54.83 2.80 13.24
CA GLY A 159 -54.79 1.54 13.97
C GLY A 159 -53.38 0.97 14.18
N SER A 160 -52.82 1.23 15.38
CA SER A 160 -51.79 0.47 16.12
C SER A 160 -50.44 0.14 15.45
N LEU A 161 -49.48 1.06 15.59
CA LEU A 161 -48.03 0.85 15.36
C LEU A 161 -47.31 0.16 16.55
N LEU A 162 -48.06 -0.29 17.56
CA LEU A 162 -47.49 -1.00 18.72
C LEU A 162 -47.68 -2.53 18.64
N ASP A 163 -48.60 -3.02 17.82
CA ASP A 163 -48.81 -4.47 17.64
C ASP A 163 -47.88 -5.08 16.56
N GLN A 164 -47.30 -4.26 15.67
CA GLN A 164 -46.33 -4.73 14.67
C GLN A 164 -44.92 -4.94 15.23
N VAL A 165 -44.57 -4.35 16.38
CA VAL A 165 -43.24 -4.49 16.99
C VAL A 165 -43.14 -5.76 17.87
N ILE A 166 -44.27 -6.31 18.34
CA ILE A 166 -44.27 -7.52 19.19
C ILE A 166 -44.32 -8.81 18.35
N ALA A 167 -44.71 -8.74 17.08
CA ALA A 167 -44.72 -9.90 16.18
C ALA A 167 -43.32 -10.31 15.66
N GLU A 168 -42.30 -9.45 15.76
CA GLU A 168 -40.92 -9.75 15.33
C GLU A 168 -40.07 -10.50 16.38
N THR A 169 -40.59 -10.78 17.59
CA THR A 169 -39.78 -11.37 18.68
C THR A 169 -40.21 -12.78 19.11
N THR A 170 -40.87 -13.54 18.24
CA THR A 170 -41.15 -14.96 18.56
C THR A 170 -41.04 -15.87 17.34
N GLY A 171 -39.84 -16.44 17.21
CA GLY A 171 -39.55 -17.79 16.72
C GLY A 171 -40.32 -18.32 15.52
N GLN A 172 -39.68 -18.35 14.35
CA GLN A 172 -39.93 -19.36 13.34
C GLN A 172 -38.71 -20.28 13.14
N PRO A 173 -38.95 -21.56 12.79
CA PRO A 173 -37.92 -22.58 12.74
C PRO A 173 -36.97 -22.34 11.57
N VAL A 174 -35.68 -22.62 11.81
CA VAL A 174 -34.65 -22.67 10.77
C VAL A 174 -34.98 -23.82 9.82
N ASP A 175 -35.45 -23.50 8.62
CA ASP A 175 -35.52 -24.46 7.52
C ASP A 175 -34.11 -24.99 7.20
N PRO A 176 -33.94 -26.27 6.82
CA PRO A 176 -32.64 -26.79 6.43
C PRO A 176 -32.15 -26.06 5.17
N LEU A 177 -30.96 -25.47 5.25
CA LEU A 177 -30.25 -24.85 4.13
C LEU A 177 -30.37 -25.69 2.85
N PRO A 178 -30.92 -25.17 1.74
CA PRO A 178 -30.74 -25.80 0.46
C PRO A 178 -29.26 -25.69 0.08
N ALA A 179 -28.60 -26.83 -0.12
CA ALA A 179 -27.19 -26.98 -0.46
C ALA A 179 -26.80 -26.49 -1.88
N SER A 180 -27.48 -25.46 -2.41
CA SER A 180 -27.25 -24.92 -3.77
C SER A 180 -26.99 -23.41 -3.84
N ALA A 181 -27.00 -22.68 -2.71
CA ALA A 181 -26.83 -21.21 -2.67
C ALA A 181 -25.48 -20.70 -3.24
N GLY A 182 -24.43 -21.54 -3.27
CA GLY A 182 -23.11 -21.13 -3.76
C GLY A 182 -22.98 -20.96 -5.28
N LYS A 183 -23.87 -21.57 -6.09
CA LYS A 183 -23.75 -21.57 -7.56
C LYS A 183 -24.43 -20.37 -8.22
N ASP A 184 -25.61 -19.98 -7.77
CA ASP A 184 -26.38 -18.87 -8.36
C ASP A 184 -25.76 -17.50 -8.03
N GLU A 185 -25.13 -17.38 -6.86
CA GLU A 185 -24.50 -16.13 -6.42
C GLU A 185 -23.17 -15.84 -7.12
N LEU A 186 -22.40 -16.88 -7.45
CA LEU A 186 -21.16 -16.75 -8.23
C LEU A 186 -21.46 -16.42 -9.71
N ALA A 187 -22.58 -16.92 -10.23
CA ALA A 187 -23.11 -16.52 -11.53
C ALA A 187 -23.57 -15.05 -11.53
N GLY A 188 -24.18 -14.58 -10.44
CA GLY A 188 -24.51 -13.16 -10.22
C GLY A 188 -23.29 -12.24 -10.14
N PHE A 189 -22.22 -12.69 -9.46
CA PHE A 189 -20.95 -11.96 -9.34
C PHE A 189 -20.23 -11.79 -10.68
N VAL A 190 -20.10 -12.89 -11.45
CA VAL A 190 -19.52 -12.81 -12.80
C VAL A 190 -20.41 -11.94 -13.69
N ARG A 191 -21.74 -12.04 -13.60
CA ARG A 191 -22.65 -11.13 -14.33
C ARG A 191 -22.44 -9.67 -13.98
N ALA A 192 -22.23 -9.33 -12.71
CA ALA A 192 -22.06 -7.95 -12.26
C ALA A 192 -20.72 -7.34 -12.71
N ILE A 193 -19.65 -8.13 -12.74
CA ILE A 193 -18.34 -7.70 -13.24
C ILE A 193 -18.34 -7.58 -14.76
N VAL A 194 -18.97 -8.53 -15.46
CA VAL A 194 -18.95 -8.64 -16.93
C VAL A 194 -20.11 -7.87 -17.59
N ALA A 195 -20.94 -7.20 -16.78
CA ALA A 195 -22.04 -6.34 -17.23
C ALA A 195 -21.65 -5.29 -18.30
N PRO A 196 -20.42 -4.73 -18.34
CA PRO A 196 -20.01 -3.81 -19.40
C PRO A 196 -19.76 -4.49 -20.76
N HIS A 197 -19.60 -5.81 -20.81
CA HIS A 197 -19.17 -6.58 -21.98
C HIS A 197 -20.29 -7.44 -22.59
N LEU A 198 -21.54 -7.12 -22.28
CA LEU A 198 -22.72 -7.80 -22.82
C LEU A 198 -22.88 -7.46 -24.32
N VAL A 199 -22.62 -8.44 -25.19
CA VAL A 199 -22.79 -8.30 -26.65
C VAL A 199 -24.11 -8.95 -27.07
N PRO A 200 -24.94 -8.30 -27.92
CA PRO A 200 -26.14 -8.94 -28.45
C PRO A 200 -25.77 -10.09 -29.40
N GLU A 201 -26.32 -11.28 -29.14
CA GLU A 201 -26.21 -12.50 -29.97
C GLU A 201 -24.79 -13.07 -30.17
N LEU A 202 -24.10 -13.42 -29.08
CA LEU A 202 -22.92 -14.30 -29.12
C LEU A 202 -23.32 -15.66 -29.71
N SER A 203 -22.93 -15.94 -30.94
CA SER A 203 -23.36 -17.12 -31.70
C SER A 203 -22.20 -18.02 -32.07
N GLY A 204 -20.98 -17.46 -32.16
CA GLY A 204 -19.76 -18.20 -32.49
C GLY A 204 -19.01 -18.73 -31.26
N GLN A 205 -18.42 -19.93 -31.38
CA GLN A 205 -17.54 -20.50 -30.35
C GLN A 205 -16.40 -19.53 -29.96
N ALA A 206 -15.78 -18.88 -30.94
CA ALA A 206 -14.71 -17.90 -30.70
C ALA A 206 -15.21 -16.66 -29.93
N GLU A 207 -16.43 -16.19 -30.20
CA GLU A 207 -17.02 -15.03 -29.52
C GLU A 207 -17.31 -15.36 -28.04
N LEU A 208 -17.83 -16.55 -27.77
CA LEU A 208 -18.09 -17.03 -26.40
C LEU A 208 -16.79 -17.23 -25.62
N ILE A 209 -15.75 -17.80 -26.24
CA ILE A 209 -14.44 -17.95 -25.60
C ILE A 209 -13.85 -16.57 -25.30
N ASN A 210 -13.91 -15.63 -26.25
CA ASN A 210 -13.43 -14.27 -26.04
C ASN A 210 -14.19 -13.57 -24.89
N ALA A 211 -15.52 -13.74 -24.80
CA ALA A 211 -16.30 -13.20 -23.69
C ALA A 211 -15.84 -13.75 -22.33
N VAL A 212 -15.54 -15.05 -22.25
CA VAL A 212 -14.98 -15.66 -21.03
C VAL A 212 -13.57 -15.12 -20.74
N ASP A 213 -12.72 -14.97 -21.75
CA ASP A 213 -11.36 -14.47 -21.57
C ASP A 213 -11.35 -12.99 -21.10
N GLN A 214 -12.25 -12.15 -21.63
CA GLN A 214 -12.46 -10.77 -21.14
C GLN A 214 -12.94 -10.76 -19.68
N ALA A 215 -13.91 -11.60 -19.34
CA ALA A 215 -14.41 -11.74 -17.97
C ALA A 215 -13.31 -12.13 -16.98
N VAL A 216 -12.43 -13.06 -17.37
CA VAL A 216 -11.26 -13.44 -16.58
C VAL A 216 -10.31 -12.26 -16.41
N ALA A 217 -10.01 -11.52 -17.48
CA ALA A 217 -9.11 -10.37 -17.43
C ALA A 217 -9.66 -9.23 -16.56
N GLU A 218 -10.96 -8.91 -16.65
CA GLU A 218 -11.60 -7.89 -15.80
C GLU A 218 -11.56 -8.27 -14.32
N LEU A 219 -11.92 -9.52 -14.00
CA LEU A 219 -11.86 -10.00 -12.64
C LEU A 219 -10.43 -9.99 -12.10
N MET A 220 -9.44 -10.35 -12.92
CA MET A 220 -8.04 -10.25 -12.53
C MET A 220 -7.61 -8.81 -12.25
N ARG A 221 -7.93 -7.86 -13.14
CA ARG A 221 -7.68 -6.42 -12.92
C ARG A 221 -8.32 -5.93 -11.62
N ALA A 222 -9.59 -6.29 -11.37
CA ALA A 222 -10.29 -5.92 -10.15
C ALA A 222 -9.62 -6.45 -8.87
N ILE A 223 -8.98 -7.63 -8.93
CA ILE A 223 -8.18 -8.17 -7.82
C ILE A 223 -6.86 -7.41 -7.67
N LEU A 224 -6.10 -7.27 -8.76
CA LEU A 224 -4.77 -6.63 -8.74
C LEU A 224 -4.82 -5.15 -8.36
N HIS A 225 -5.87 -4.45 -8.77
CA HIS A 225 -6.08 -3.01 -8.50
C HIS A 225 -6.86 -2.75 -7.21
N HIS A 226 -7.23 -3.80 -6.46
CA HIS A 226 -7.89 -3.62 -5.18
C HIS A 226 -6.91 -3.02 -4.16
N PRO A 227 -7.25 -1.94 -3.43
CA PRO A 227 -6.32 -1.24 -2.54
C PRO A 227 -5.63 -2.14 -1.52
N GLN A 228 -6.38 -3.04 -0.88
CA GLN A 228 -5.81 -3.99 0.10
C GLN A 228 -4.88 -5.03 -0.53
N PHE A 229 -5.09 -5.40 -1.80
CA PHE A 229 -4.20 -6.30 -2.52
C PHE A 229 -2.90 -5.56 -2.88
N GLN A 230 -3.02 -4.35 -3.43
CA GLN A 230 -1.87 -3.50 -3.76
C GLN A 230 -1.03 -3.16 -2.53
N GLU A 231 -1.65 -2.88 -1.38
CA GLU A 231 -0.93 -2.55 -0.14
C GLU A 231 0.00 -3.70 0.28
N ILE A 232 -0.51 -4.94 0.30
CA ILE A 232 0.30 -6.09 0.70
C ILE A 232 1.33 -6.46 -0.38
N GLU A 233 0.98 -6.38 -1.66
CA GLU A 233 1.89 -6.68 -2.77
C GLU A 233 3.02 -5.64 -2.78
N ALA A 234 2.70 -4.36 -2.61
CA ALA A 234 3.68 -3.28 -2.56
C ALA A 234 4.61 -3.43 -1.36
N ALA A 235 4.10 -3.81 -0.18
CA ALA A 235 4.93 -4.05 0.99
C ALA A 235 5.97 -5.17 0.73
N TRP A 236 5.53 -6.33 0.23
CA TRP A 236 6.42 -7.46 -0.04
C TRP A 236 7.36 -7.24 -1.22
N ARG A 237 6.89 -6.62 -2.31
CA ARG A 237 7.77 -6.25 -3.42
C ARG A 237 8.77 -5.16 -3.05
N ALA A 238 8.45 -4.29 -2.10
CA ALA A 238 9.43 -3.33 -1.58
C ALA A 238 10.49 -4.02 -0.71
N VAL A 239 10.13 -5.05 0.07
CA VAL A 239 11.10 -5.91 0.77
C VAL A 239 12.00 -6.62 -0.24
N ASP A 240 11.42 -7.27 -1.26
CA ASP A 240 12.15 -7.92 -2.35
C ASP A 240 13.10 -6.96 -3.07
N PHE A 241 12.60 -5.76 -3.41
CA PHE A 241 13.38 -4.68 -4.02
C PHE A 241 14.63 -4.35 -3.21
N LEU A 242 14.50 -4.27 -1.88
CA LEU A 242 15.58 -3.92 -0.97
C LEU A 242 16.59 -5.06 -0.82
N VAL A 243 16.15 -6.27 -0.49
CA VAL A 243 17.06 -7.41 -0.20
C VAL A 243 17.80 -7.89 -1.44
N ARG A 244 17.27 -7.67 -2.64
CA ARG A 244 17.99 -7.96 -3.90
C ARG A 244 19.00 -6.90 -4.29
N ARG A 245 18.94 -5.70 -3.70
CA ARG A 245 19.77 -4.54 -4.08
C ARG A 245 20.78 -4.11 -3.02
N VAL A 246 20.77 -4.77 -1.87
CA VAL A 246 21.69 -4.55 -0.74
C VAL A 246 22.30 -5.89 -0.34
N ASP A 247 23.62 -5.94 -0.23
CA ASP A 247 24.33 -7.15 0.22
C ASP A 247 24.17 -7.30 1.75
N THR A 248 23.30 -8.22 2.17
CA THR A 248 23.10 -8.57 3.57
C THR A 248 24.08 -9.65 4.03
N GLY A 249 24.50 -9.60 5.29
CA GLY A 249 25.45 -10.53 5.90
C GLY A 249 25.70 -10.21 7.37
N GLU A 250 26.91 -10.50 7.86
CA GLU A 250 27.29 -10.18 9.24
C GLU A 250 27.37 -8.67 9.49
N GLU A 251 27.81 -7.89 8.49
CA GLU A 251 28.00 -6.44 8.61
C GLU A 251 26.71 -5.65 8.40
N LEU A 252 25.75 -6.14 7.60
CA LEU A 252 24.48 -5.46 7.34
C LEU A 252 23.32 -6.45 7.41
N SER A 253 22.30 -6.13 8.19
CA SER A 253 21.08 -6.94 8.26
C SER A 253 19.81 -6.10 8.20
N ILE A 254 18.78 -6.67 7.60
CA ILE A 254 17.46 -6.07 7.44
C ILE A 254 16.48 -6.86 8.30
N HIS A 255 15.61 -6.17 9.04
CA HIS A 255 14.65 -6.80 9.95
C HIS A 255 13.25 -6.23 9.75
N LEU A 256 12.25 -7.09 9.61
CA LEU A 256 10.84 -6.74 9.49
C LEU A 256 10.20 -6.61 10.87
N VAL A 257 9.42 -5.57 11.04
CA VAL A 257 8.56 -5.30 12.20
C VAL A 257 7.13 -5.20 11.69
N ASP A 258 6.43 -6.33 11.75
CA ASP A 258 5.05 -6.48 11.28
C ASP A 258 4.07 -5.81 12.25
N LEU A 259 3.68 -4.59 11.90
CA LEU A 259 2.95 -3.64 12.73
C LEU A 259 2.03 -2.80 11.86
N THR A 260 0.72 -2.83 12.12
CA THR A 260 -0.23 -2.01 11.34
C THR A 260 -0.10 -0.53 11.68
N ARG A 261 -0.68 0.35 10.85
CA ARG A 261 -0.72 1.78 11.10
C ARG A 261 -1.44 2.11 12.43
N GLU A 262 -2.53 1.40 12.71
CA GLU A 262 -3.33 1.56 13.92
C GLU A 262 -2.57 1.07 15.16
N GLU A 263 -1.91 -0.08 15.08
CA GLU A 263 -1.08 -0.62 16.17
C GLU A 263 0.11 0.31 16.46
N PHE A 264 0.76 0.84 15.42
CA PHE A 264 1.82 1.85 15.52
C PHE A 264 1.31 3.13 16.21
N GLN A 265 0.15 3.63 15.81
CA GLN A 265 -0.48 4.80 16.44
C GLN A 265 -0.83 4.51 17.91
N HIS A 266 -1.38 3.34 18.20
CA HIS A 266 -1.75 2.93 19.56
C HIS A 266 -0.53 2.91 20.49
N ASP A 267 0.58 2.27 20.05
CA ASP A 267 1.81 2.17 20.85
C ASP A 267 2.42 3.55 21.13
N LEU A 268 2.54 4.41 20.12
CA LEU A 268 3.11 5.75 20.29
C LEU A 268 2.20 6.68 21.10
N SER A 269 0.90 6.44 21.11
CA SER A 269 -0.06 7.27 21.84
C SER A 269 -0.10 6.99 23.35
N ALA A 270 0.55 5.91 23.81
CA ALA A 270 0.60 5.56 25.22
C ALA A 270 1.18 6.69 26.09
N ALA A 271 0.61 6.87 27.29
CA ALA A 271 1.06 7.90 28.23
C ALA A 271 2.47 7.63 28.76
N ASP A 272 2.76 6.37 29.11
CA ASP A 272 4.12 5.95 29.47
C ASP A 272 4.85 5.38 28.25
N ARG A 273 5.65 6.22 27.61
CA ARG A 273 6.49 5.85 26.46
C ARG A 273 7.50 4.76 26.79
N ARG A 274 8.00 4.66 28.03
CA ARG A 274 9.01 3.63 28.37
C ARG A 274 8.39 2.25 28.47
N GLY A 275 7.09 2.17 28.79
CA GLY A 275 6.34 0.91 28.85
C GLY A 275 6.00 0.31 27.48
N THR A 276 6.21 1.03 26.36
CA THR A 276 5.72 0.61 25.04
C THR A 276 6.63 -0.42 24.36
N GLY A 277 6.06 -1.17 23.41
CA GLY A 277 6.79 -2.20 22.69
C GLY A 277 7.89 -1.61 21.79
N LEU A 278 7.60 -0.50 21.11
CA LEU A 278 8.57 0.17 20.25
C LEU A 278 9.76 0.71 21.05
N TYR A 279 9.52 1.30 22.23
CA TYR A 279 10.61 1.77 23.09
C TYR A 279 11.50 0.62 23.56
N ARG A 280 10.89 -0.47 24.02
CA ARG A 280 11.63 -1.67 24.44
C ARG A 280 12.48 -2.25 23.30
N SER A 281 11.90 -2.37 22.11
CA SER A 281 12.56 -2.99 20.95
C SER A 281 13.69 -2.13 20.37
N PHE A 282 13.48 -0.82 20.24
CA PHE A 282 14.42 0.07 19.56
C PHE A 282 15.39 0.81 20.49
N VAL A 283 15.03 0.98 21.76
CA VAL A 283 15.87 1.69 22.75
C VAL A 283 16.44 0.71 23.77
N GLU A 284 15.61 0.07 24.59
CA GLU A 284 16.09 -0.73 25.73
C GLU A 284 16.93 -1.94 25.28
N GLN A 285 16.35 -2.83 24.46
CA GLN A 285 17.00 -4.06 24.00
C GLN A 285 18.18 -3.78 23.06
N ALA A 286 18.09 -2.72 22.26
CA ALA A 286 19.08 -2.41 21.24
C ALA A 286 20.27 -1.61 21.78
N THR A 287 20.06 -0.73 22.77
CA THR A 287 21.08 0.24 23.22
C THR A 287 21.43 0.15 24.70
N GLU A 288 20.55 -0.36 25.56
CA GLU A 288 20.76 -0.38 27.03
C GLU A 288 21.23 -1.74 27.55
N GLN A 289 21.05 -2.82 26.78
CA GLN A 289 21.52 -4.15 27.13
C GLN A 289 22.99 -4.37 26.74
N PHE A 290 23.78 -5.00 27.62
CA PHE A 290 25.15 -5.42 27.32
C PHE A 290 25.17 -6.37 26.12
N GLY A 291 25.91 -6.02 25.07
CA GLY A 291 25.96 -6.77 23.80
C GLY A 291 24.80 -6.49 22.84
N GLY A 292 23.94 -5.51 23.14
CA GLY A 292 22.93 -5.02 22.22
C GLY A 292 23.55 -4.46 20.93
N ALA A 293 22.97 -4.81 19.78
CA ALA A 293 23.34 -4.26 18.50
C ALA A 293 22.31 -3.18 18.11
N PRO A 294 22.68 -1.89 18.16
CA PRO A 294 21.75 -0.80 17.94
C PRO A 294 21.25 -0.74 16.50
N TRP A 295 20.10 -0.10 16.30
CA TRP A 295 19.57 0.16 14.96
C TRP A 295 20.33 1.29 14.28
N SER A 296 20.53 1.16 12.98
CA SER A 296 21.17 2.19 12.15
C SER A 296 20.14 3.08 11.47
N ALA A 297 19.01 2.52 11.04
CA ALA A 297 17.89 3.26 10.49
C ALA A 297 16.56 2.53 10.76
N LEU A 298 15.50 3.31 10.96
CA LEU A 298 14.13 2.85 11.11
C LEU A 298 13.34 3.33 9.88
N ILE A 299 12.75 2.42 9.13
CA ILE A 299 12.08 2.69 7.86
C ILE A 299 10.60 2.37 8.00
N GLY A 300 9.75 3.39 7.95
CA GLY A 300 8.30 3.24 7.99
C GLY A 300 7.72 3.07 6.59
N LEU A 301 7.04 1.95 6.35
CA LEU A 301 6.19 1.74 5.17
C LEU A 301 4.80 2.36 5.37
N TYR A 302 4.76 3.54 5.99
CA TYR A 302 3.54 4.30 6.22
C TYR A 302 3.60 5.61 5.44
N GLU A 303 2.42 6.15 5.15
CA GLU A 303 2.26 7.48 4.58
C GLU A 303 1.62 8.39 5.62
N PHE A 304 2.17 9.60 5.76
CA PHE A 304 1.64 10.61 6.67
C PHE A 304 1.07 11.78 5.88
N SER A 305 0.02 12.38 6.41
CA SER A 305 -0.66 13.58 5.90
C SER A 305 -0.45 14.76 6.86
N PRO A 306 -0.76 16.02 6.47
CA PRO A 306 -0.59 17.18 7.34
C PRO A 306 -1.61 17.27 8.49
N THR A 307 -2.35 16.19 8.79
CA THR A 307 -3.34 16.20 9.88
C THR A 307 -2.67 16.33 11.25
N ILE A 308 -3.43 16.87 12.22
CA ILE A 308 -2.97 17.04 13.61
C ILE A 308 -2.47 15.72 14.21
N ILE A 309 -3.20 14.63 13.97
CA ILE A 309 -2.86 13.29 14.47
C ILE A 309 -1.53 12.81 13.88
N ASP A 310 -1.35 12.94 12.56
CA ASP A 310 -0.14 12.50 11.88
C ASP A 310 1.09 13.32 12.30
N ILE A 311 0.95 14.65 12.42
CA ILE A 311 2.04 15.51 12.89
C ILE A 311 2.45 15.15 14.33
N ALA A 312 1.49 14.88 15.21
CA ALA A 312 1.77 14.46 16.58
C ALA A 312 2.49 13.09 16.63
N LEU A 313 2.05 12.12 15.82
CA LEU A 313 2.70 10.81 15.70
C LEU A 313 4.12 10.92 15.17
N LEU A 314 4.35 11.75 14.15
CA LEU A 314 5.68 12.04 13.63
C LEU A 314 6.59 12.64 14.71
N GLY A 315 6.08 13.57 15.52
CA GLY A 315 6.82 14.14 16.65
C GLY A 315 7.22 13.10 17.70
N ARG A 316 6.30 12.21 18.07
CA ARG A 316 6.56 11.11 19.03
C ARG A 316 7.58 10.11 18.48
N MET A 317 7.45 9.73 17.21
CA MET A 317 8.40 8.83 16.55
C MET A 317 9.78 9.48 16.38
N ALA A 318 9.85 10.78 16.06
CA ALA A 318 11.11 11.51 15.98
C ALA A 318 11.86 11.50 17.33
N THR A 319 11.14 11.67 18.44
CA THR A 319 11.71 11.55 19.78
C THR A 319 12.23 10.12 20.05
N LEU A 320 11.47 9.09 19.69
CA LEU A 320 11.90 7.70 19.84
C LEU A 320 13.14 7.39 19.00
N ALA A 321 13.15 7.83 17.74
CA ALA A 321 14.27 7.71 16.81
C ALA A 321 15.56 8.32 17.37
N GLY A 322 15.46 9.52 17.94
CA GLY A 322 16.61 10.17 18.56
C GLY A 322 17.12 9.48 19.83
N LEU A 323 16.26 8.84 20.61
CA LEU A 323 16.69 8.02 21.75
C LEU A 323 17.31 6.69 21.33
N ALA A 324 16.83 6.09 20.24
CA ALA A 324 17.45 4.91 19.63
C ALA A 324 18.80 5.24 18.95
N GLY A 325 19.05 6.51 18.64
CA GLY A 325 20.15 6.93 17.79
C GLY A 325 20.02 6.38 16.37
N ALA A 326 18.80 6.30 15.84
CA ALA A 326 18.50 5.77 14.51
C ALA A 326 17.39 6.61 13.88
N PRO A 327 17.62 7.29 12.74
CA PRO A 327 16.60 8.13 12.14
C PRO A 327 15.41 7.29 11.69
N PHE A 328 14.23 7.90 11.80
CA PHE A 328 13.02 7.39 11.19
C PHE A 328 12.82 8.02 9.81
N ILE A 329 12.75 7.19 8.78
CA ILE A 329 12.48 7.61 7.39
C ILE A 329 11.17 6.98 6.96
N THR A 330 10.23 7.79 6.48
CA THR A 330 8.89 7.33 6.04
C THR A 330 8.38 8.18 4.88
N ALA A 331 7.24 7.81 4.29
CA ALA A 331 6.63 8.60 3.21
C ALA A 331 5.75 9.74 3.72
N ALA A 332 5.72 10.83 2.97
CA ALA A 332 4.72 11.88 3.10
C ALA A 332 3.75 11.85 1.92
N ARG A 333 2.47 12.10 2.19
CA ARG A 333 1.46 12.32 1.14
C ARG A 333 1.65 13.68 0.50
N ASP A 334 1.25 13.78 -0.77
CA ASP A 334 1.27 15.01 -1.55
C ASP A 334 0.51 16.17 -0.88
N SER A 335 -0.48 15.84 -0.03
CA SER A 335 -1.26 16.81 0.74
C SER A 335 -0.40 17.66 1.67
N PHE A 336 0.77 17.18 2.13
CA PHE A 336 1.74 18.00 2.86
C PHE A 336 2.30 19.17 2.05
N LEU A 337 2.32 19.05 0.72
CA LEU A 337 2.74 20.11 -0.18
C LEU A 337 1.61 21.10 -0.49
N GLY A 338 0.36 20.75 -0.14
CA GLY A 338 -0.84 21.54 -0.45
C GLY A 338 -1.54 21.12 -1.74
N THR A 339 -1.29 19.89 -2.22
CA THR A 339 -1.93 19.31 -3.40
C THR A 339 -2.50 17.90 -3.13
N ASP A 340 -3.57 17.54 -3.82
CA ASP A 340 -4.19 16.21 -3.71
C ASP A 340 -3.43 15.15 -4.53
N SER A 341 -2.72 15.58 -5.58
CA SER A 341 -1.86 14.72 -6.39
C SER A 341 -0.76 15.53 -7.08
N LEU A 342 0.48 15.17 -6.77
CA LEU A 342 1.67 15.78 -7.36
C LEU A 342 1.82 15.37 -8.84
N ALA A 343 1.37 14.17 -9.21
CA ALA A 343 1.31 13.73 -10.59
C ALA A 343 0.35 14.59 -11.44
N ALA A 344 -0.80 14.99 -10.87
CA ALA A 344 -1.75 15.86 -11.55
C ALA A 344 -1.33 17.34 -11.55
N THR A 345 -0.64 17.80 -10.50
CA THR A 345 -0.24 19.21 -10.32
C THR A 345 1.23 19.37 -9.91
N PRO A 346 2.17 19.08 -10.84
CA PRO A 346 3.60 19.11 -10.55
C PRO A 346 4.17 20.52 -10.32
N ASP A 347 3.51 21.58 -10.78
CA ASP A 347 3.99 22.96 -10.63
C ASP A 347 3.67 23.51 -9.23
N PRO A 348 4.67 23.97 -8.46
CA PRO A 348 4.46 24.59 -7.16
C PRO A 348 3.57 25.83 -7.15
N SER A 349 3.36 26.52 -8.27
CA SER A 349 2.40 27.65 -8.30
C SER A 349 0.96 27.24 -8.05
N SER A 350 0.64 25.96 -8.24
CA SER A 350 -0.70 25.41 -8.03
C SER A 350 -0.90 24.84 -6.63
N TRP A 351 0.15 24.79 -5.81
CA TRP A 351 0.07 24.25 -4.45
C TRP A 351 -0.53 25.27 -3.50
N ARG A 352 -1.39 24.79 -2.61
CA ARG A 352 -2.06 25.62 -1.60
C ARG A 352 -1.22 25.69 -0.32
N GLU A 353 -1.44 26.73 0.47
CA GLU A 353 -0.96 26.68 1.86
C GLU A 353 -1.82 25.70 2.66
N LEU A 354 -1.21 25.06 3.65
CA LEU A 354 -1.93 24.25 4.62
C LEU A 354 -2.81 25.16 5.49
N PRO A 355 -3.86 24.64 6.14
CA PRO A 355 -4.61 25.44 7.09
C PRO A 355 -3.72 25.91 8.26
N ASP A 356 -4.13 27.00 8.93
CA ASP A 356 -3.27 27.73 9.87
C ASP A 356 -2.81 26.87 11.06
N GLU A 357 -3.67 25.99 11.55
CA GLU A 357 -3.42 25.12 12.70
C GLU A 357 -2.37 24.04 12.37
N GLU A 358 -2.57 23.31 11.28
CA GLU A 358 -1.62 22.32 10.74
C GLU A 358 -0.29 22.98 10.39
N THR A 359 -0.32 24.18 9.80
CA THR A 359 0.87 24.98 9.50
C THR A 359 1.65 25.33 10.77
N ALA A 360 0.95 25.76 11.83
CA ALA A 360 1.57 26.09 13.10
C ALA A 360 2.21 24.85 13.76
N LEU A 361 1.49 23.73 13.78
CA LEU A 361 1.97 22.46 14.34
C LEU A 361 3.18 21.92 13.57
N TRP A 362 3.10 21.91 12.23
CA TRP A 362 4.20 21.49 11.37
C TRP A 362 5.45 22.34 11.59
N ARG A 363 5.31 23.67 11.63
CA ARG A 363 6.42 24.58 11.91
C ARG A 363 7.05 24.31 13.27
N LYS A 364 6.21 24.08 14.29
CA LYS A 364 6.67 23.80 15.66
C LYS A 364 7.44 22.48 15.72
N LEU A 365 6.94 21.41 15.07
CA LEU A 365 7.66 20.15 14.93
C LEU A 365 9.01 20.34 14.24
N ARG A 366 9.06 21.05 13.11
CA ARG A 366 10.31 21.30 12.37
C ARG A 366 11.36 22.10 13.16
N SER A 367 10.93 22.96 14.09
CA SER A 367 11.84 23.70 14.97
C SER A 367 12.34 22.90 16.18
N SER A 368 11.78 21.72 16.42
CA SER A 368 12.13 20.90 17.59
C SER A 368 13.50 20.21 17.44
N PRO A 369 14.21 19.90 18.54
CA PRO A 369 15.48 19.16 18.47
C PRO A 369 15.36 17.78 17.81
N GLN A 370 14.26 17.06 18.09
CA GLN A 370 14.00 15.73 17.55
C GLN A 370 13.75 15.72 16.04
N ALA A 371 13.41 16.86 15.43
CA ALA A 371 13.15 16.96 13.99
C ALA A 371 14.32 16.48 13.11
N SER A 372 15.55 16.57 13.63
CA SER A 372 16.78 16.09 12.97
C SER A 372 16.81 14.58 12.73
N TRP A 373 16.01 13.80 13.49
CA TRP A 373 15.92 12.34 13.40
C TRP A 373 14.80 11.85 12.49
N LEU A 374 14.08 12.76 11.81
CA LEU A 374 12.93 12.44 10.98
C LEU A 374 13.16 12.86 9.54
N GLY A 375 13.15 11.89 8.62
CA GLY A 375 13.17 12.10 7.17
C GLY A 375 11.83 11.74 6.55
N LEU A 376 11.28 12.62 5.72
CA LEU A 376 10.05 12.38 4.96
C LEU A 376 10.34 12.44 3.47
N CYS A 377 9.93 11.42 2.72
CA CYS A 377 10.21 11.30 1.28
C CYS A 377 8.93 11.15 0.45
N LEU A 378 9.02 11.62 -0.80
CA LEU A 378 7.94 11.62 -1.81
C LEU A 378 8.53 11.91 -3.20
N PRO A 379 7.85 11.59 -4.31
CA PRO A 379 6.65 10.77 -4.41
C PRO A 379 7.00 9.26 -4.34
N ARG A 380 6.01 8.38 -4.54
CA ARG A 380 6.23 6.94 -4.63
C ARG A 380 6.94 6.55 -5.93
N PHE A 381 7.43 5.30 -6.00
CA PHE A 381 8.15 4.78 -7.18
C PHE A 381 7.66 3.41 -7.61
N LEU A 382 7.81 3.10 -8.89
CA LEU A 382 7.23 1.91 -9.50
C LEU A 382 7.99 0.66 -9.06
N LEU A 383 7.29 -0.35 -8.52
CA LEU A 383 7.90 -1.59 -8.01
C LEU A 383 7.98 -2.71 -9.07
N ARG A 384 6.99 -2.79 -9.95
CA ARG A 384 6.95 -3.76 -11.06
C ARG A 384 6.41 -3.14 -12.34
N LEU A 385 6.72 -3.75 -13.47
CA LEU A 385 6.01 -3.47 -14.71
C LEU A 385 4.57 -4.02 -14.62
N PRO A 386 3.62 -3.40 -15.33
CA PRO A 386 2.31 -4.00 -15.50
C PRO A 386 2.40 -5.29 -16.31
N PHE A 387 1.50 -6.23 -16.04
CA PHE A 387 1.42 -7.48 -16.79
C PHE A 387 0.83 -7.24 -18.18
N GLY A 388 1.42 -7.85 -19.19
CA GLY A 388 1.06 -7.67 -20.60
C GLY A 388 2.04 -8.35 -21.55
N GLU A 389 1.63 -8.57 -22.79
CA GLU A 389 2.39 -9.32 -23.80
C GLU A 389 3.77 -8.70 -24.07
N LYS A 390 3.85 -7.36 -24.05
CA LYS A 390 5.08 -6.60 -24.32
C LYS A 390 5.94 -6.33 -23.08
N THR A 391 5.43 -6.64 -21.90
CA THR A 391 6.08 -6.38 -20.62
C THR A 391 6.33 -7.70 -19.89
N GLU A 392 5.42 -8.11 -19.01
CA GLU A 392 5.48 -9.34 -18.25
C GLU A 392 4.29 -10.22 -18.66
N PRO A 393 4.48 -11.15 -19.62
CA PRO A 393 3.40 -11.94 -20.19
C PRO A 393 2.91 -13.03 -19.24
N THR A 394 1.61 -13.31 -19.28
CA THR A 394 0.99 -14.43 -18.56
C THR A 394 0.92 -15.69 -19.43
N GLU A 395 1.10 -16.86 -18.82
CA GLU A 395 1.11 -18.15 -19.54
C GLU A 395 -0.27 -18.82 -19.60
N SER A 396 -1.08 -18.67 -18.54
CA SER A 396 -2.30 -19.46 -18.35
C SER A 396 -3.51 -18.89 -19.08
N PHE A 397 -3.50 -17.59 -19.39
CA PHE A 397 -4.56 -16.87 -20.09
C PHE A 397 -4.00 -15.59 -20.72
N ALA A 398 -4.68 -15.04 -21.72
CA ALA A 398 -4.32 -13.74 -22.30
C ALA A 398 -4.71 -12.62 -21.34
N PHE A 399 -3.74 -11.82 -20.90
CA PHE A 399 -3.95 -10.77 -19.92
C PHE A 399 -3.20 -9.50 -20.29
N GLU A 400 -3.92 -8.39 -20.23
CA GLU A 400 -3.38 -7.03 -20.28
C GLU A 400 -3.91 -6.28 -19.06
N GLU A 401 -3.01 -5.88 -18.17
CA GLU A 401 -3.37 -5.12 -16.96
C GLU A 401 -3.89 -3.73 -17.34
N PHE A 402 -3.33 -3.13 -18.40
CA PHE A 402 -3.75 -1.86 -18.98
C PHE A 402 -4.13 -2.02 -20.47
N PRO A 403 -5.39 -2.32 -20.79
CA PRO A 403 -5.84 -2.44 -22.18
C PRO A 403 -5.89 -1.09 -22.93
N GLY A 404 -5.77 0.02 -22.20
CA GLY A 404 -5.73 1.38 -22.74
C GLY A 404 -4.69 2.24 -22.03
N PRO A 405 -4.78 3.58 -22.10
CA PRO A 405 -3.90 4.47 -21.38
C PRO A 405 -3.91 4.13 -19.88
N PRO A 406 -2.74 3.92 -19.26
CA PRO A 406 -2.66 3.45 -17.90
C PRO A 406 -3.18 4.52 -16.93
N VAL A 407 -3.95 4.08 -15.94
CA VAL A 407 -4.43 4.94 -14.86
C VAL A 407 -3.33 5.00 -13.79
N PRO A 408 -2.85 6.20 -13.39
CA PRO A 408 -1.73 6.30 -12.47
C PRO A 408 -1.92 5.54 -11.16
N HIS A 409 -3.12 5.54 -10.57
CA HIS A 409 -3.36 4.88 -9.27
C HIS A 409 -3.32 3.34 -9.34
N ASP A 410 -3.52 2.76 -10.52
CA ASP A 410 -3.61 1.30 -10.70
C ASP A 410 -2.23 0.64 -10.83
N TYR A 411 -1.17 1.43 -11.03
CA TYR A 411 0.19 0.92 -10.96
C TYR A 411 0.55 0.50 -9.52
N LEU A 412 1.44 -0.48 -9.40
CA LEU A 412 1.98 -0.88 -8.10
C LEU A 412 3.12 0.04 -7.66
N TRP A 413 2.75 1.11 -6.96
CA TRP A 413 3.67 2.06 -6.36
C TRP A 413 4.19 1.60 -5.00
N GLY A 414 5.49 1.71 -4.81
CA GLY A 414 6.19 1.43 -3.56
C GLY A 414 6.49 2.67 -2.74
N ASN A 415 6.57 2.46 -1.42
CA ASN A 415 6.91 3.52 -0.47
C ASN A 415 8.36 4.01 -0.71
N PRO A 416 8.58 5.33 -0.94
CA PRO A 416 9.91 5.87 -1.25
C PRO A 416 10.93 5.73 -0.13
N ALA A 417 10.49 5.45 1.11
CA ALA A 417 11.40 5.20 2.23
C ALA A 417 12.26 3.95 2.00
N VAL A 418 11.78 3.00 1.21
CA VAL A 418 12.54 1.79 0.83
C VAL A 418 13.69 2.12 -0.12
N ALA A 419 13.50 3.06 -1.05
CA ALA A 419 14.59 3.58 -1.87
C ALA A 419 15.66 4.24 -1.00
N CYS A 420 15.26 5.01 0.03
CA CYS A 420 16.19 5.59 1.00
C CYS A 420 16.95 4.52 1.79
N ALA A 421 16.26 3.46 2.22
CA ALA A 421 16.87 2.32 2.92
C ALA A 421 17.92 1.60 2.04
N MET A 422 17.60 1.40 0.75
CA MET A 422 18.53 0.80 -0.22
C MET A 422 19.78 1.66 -0.40
N LEU A 423 19.60 2.98 -0.55
CA LEU A 423 20.72 3.93 -0.68
C LEU A 423 21.61 3.93 0.58
N LEU A 424 21.02 3.88 1.77
CA LEU A 424 21.78 3.74 3.03
C LEU A 424 22.55 2.40 3.05
N GLY A 425 21.91 1.28 2.74
CA GLY A 425 22.57 -0.02 2.73
C GLY A 425 23.75 -0.10 1.75
N ARG A 426 23.58 0.41 0.53
CA ARG A 426 24.67 0.50 -0.47
C ARG A 426 25.81 1.41 -0.01
N SER A 427 25.48 2.52 0.63
CA SER A 427 26.49 3.47 1.11
C SER A 427 27.35 2.87 2.22
N HIS A 428 26.80 1.98 3.04
CA HIS A 428 27.52 1.24 4.07
C HIS A 428 28.53 0.26 3.45
N GLY A 429 28.06 -0.60 2.53
CA GLY A 429 28.88 -1.65 1.91
C GLY A 429 30.07 -1.14 1.09
N GLY A 430 30.08 0.14 0.69
CA GLY A 430 31.16 0.74 -0.09
C GLY A 430 32.20 1.57 0.68
N ASN A 431 31.87 2.12 1.87
CA ASN A 431 32.58 3.33 2.35
C ASN A 431 32.97 3.36 3.84
N GLY A 432 32.61 2.34 4.63
CA GLY A 432 32.98 2.28 6.06
C GLY A 432 32.71 3.60 6.81
N ARG A 433 33.73 4.12 7.52
CA ARG A 433 33.65 5.31 8.41
C ARG A 433 33.42 6.67 7.71
N GLN A 434 33.40 6.74 6.36
CA GLN A 434 33.14 7.99 5.63
C GLN A 434 31.79 8.03 4.92
N MET A 435 30.89 7.11 5.28
CA MET A 435 29.57 6.93 4.66
C MET A 435 28.80 8.23 4.41
N ARG A 436 28.90 9.23 5.29
CA ARG A 436 28.26 10.55 5.10
C ARG A 436 28.66 11.27 3.82
N ALA A 437 29.95 11.29 3.49
CA ALA A 437 30.47 12.03 2.34
C ALA A 437 30.14 11.34 1.01
N THR A 438 29.76 10.07 1.08
CA THR A 438 29.60 9.17 -0.05
C THR A 438 28.23 8.52 -0.09
N LEU A 439 27.22 9.17 0.51
CA LEU A 439 25.84 8.67 0.48
C LEU A 439 25.38 8.55 -0.98
N ALA A 440 25.04 7.34 -1.37
CA ALA A 440 24.42 7.04 -2.65
C ALA A 440 23.14 7.84 -2.80
N GLN A 441 22.89 8.34 -4.01
CA GLN A 441 21.68 9.10 -4.34
C GLN A 441 20.88 8.48 -5.48
N ASP A 442 21.51 7.66 -6.31
CA ASP A 442 20.91 7.10 -7.52
C ASP A 442 20.31 5.72 -7.28
N VAL A 443 19.07 5.56 -7.74
CA VAL A 443 18.31 4.32 -7.81
C VAL A 443 18.18 3.96 -9.28
N GLU A 444 18.85 2.90 -9.69
CA GLU A 444 18.95 2.48 -11.09
C GLU A 444 18.20 1.16 -11.33
N ASN A 445 17.94 0.85 -12.60
CA ASN A 445 17.21 -0.35 -13.03
C ASN A 445 15.80 -0.40 -12.39
N LEU A 446 15.10 0.73 -12.47
CA LEU A 446 13.69 0.85 -12.08
C LEU A 446 12.78 0.46 -13.25
N PRO A 447 11.58 -0.10 -12.98
CA PRO A 447 10.61 -0.39 -14.02
C PRO A 447 10.28 0.85 -14.86
N LEU A 448 10.34 0.71 -16.18
CA LEU A 448 10.06 1.77 -17.15
C LEU A 448 9.00 1.29 -18.14
N HIS A 449 7.73 1.64 -17.89
CA HIS A 449 6.63 1.21 -18.75
C HIS A 449 6.52 2.10 -19.99
N ILE A 450 6.59 1.48 -21.18
CA ILE A 450 6.41 2.13 -22.47
C ILE A 450 5.06 1.71 -23.04
N TYR A 451 4.20 2.68 -23.34
CA TYR A 451 2.84 2.43 -23.85
C TYR A 451 2.48 3.38 -24.99
N THR A 452 1.44 3.05 -25.74
CA THR A 452 0.92 3.92 -26.81
C THR A 452 -0.34 4.63 -26.33
N ASP A 453 -0.36 5.96 -26.39
CA ASP A 453 -1.57 6.76 -26.18
C ASP A 453 -1.82 7.65 -27.40
N ARG A 454 -3.03 7.57 -27.97
CA ARG A 454 -3.45 8.33 -29.18
C ARG A 454 -2.45 8.28 -30.35
N GLY A 455 -1.71 7.17 -30.49
CA GLY A 455 -0.71 6.97 -31.54
C GLY A 455 0.70 7.49 -31.22
N GLU A 456 0.88 8.13 -30.07
CA GLU A 456 2.19 8.57 -29.57
C GLU A 456 2.77 7.54 -28.61
N THR A 457 4.09 7.36 -28.65
CA THR A 457 4.81 6.52 -27.68
C THR A 457 5.06 7.34 -26.42
N CYS A 458 4.50 6.89 -25.31
CA CYS A 458 4.65 7.48 -24.00
C CYS A 458 5.51 6.59 -23.10
N VAL A 459 6.20 7.21 -22.16
CA VAL A 459 7.04 6.52 -21.17
C VAL A 459 6.63 6.99 -19.78
N THR A 460 6.25 6.05 -18.93
CA THR A 460 5.91 6.34 -17.53
C THR A 460 7.18 6.69 -16.74
N PRO A 461 7.17 7.74 -15.91
CA PRO A 461 8.31 8.03 -15.04
C PRO A 461 8.47 6.96 -13.95
N CYS A 462 9.72 6.75 -13.50
CA CYS A 462 10.03 5.74 -12.49
C CYS A 462 9.42 6.06 -11.11
N ALA A 463 9.35 7.32 -10.74
CA ALA A 463 8.56 7.87 -9.64
C ALA A 463 7.30 8.54 -10.22
N GLU A 464 6.23 8.68 -9.42
CA GLU A 464 4.88 9.07 -9.89
C GLU A 464 4.81 10.32 -10.77
N VAL A 465 5.83 11.19 -10.71
CA VAL A 465 5.89 12.43 -11.45
C VAL A 465 7.31 12.79 -11.91
N LEU A 466 7.41 13.47 -13.06
CA LEU A 466 8.62 14.18 -13.48
C LEU A 466 8.65 15.57 -12.83
N LEU A 467 9.46 15.73 -11.77
CA LEU A 467 9.58 16.99 -11.06
C LEU A 467 10.51 17.96 -11.79
N THR A 468 10.10 19.23 -11.85
CA THR A 468 10.99 20.33 -12.26
C THR A 468 11.97 20.67 -11.15
N GLU A 469 13.10 21.31 -11.48
CA GLU A 469 14.06 21.81 -10.48
C GLU A 469 13.40 22.75 -9.46
N ARG A 470 12.44 23.58 -9.91
CA ARG A 470 11.65 24.46 -9.06
C ARG A 470 10.80 23.67 -8.07
N ALA A 471 10.14 22.61 -8.53
CA ALA A 471 9.35 21.73 -7.66
C ALA A 471 10.23 21.01 -6.63
N ALA A 472 11.33 20.41 -7.09
CA ALA A 472 12.30 19.76 -6.21
C ALA A 472 12.84 20.71 -5.12
N SER A 473 13.18 21.94 -5.50
CA SER A 473 13.68 22.96 -4.56
C SER A 473 12.62 23.32 -3.51
N ARG A 474 11.36 23.53 -3.92
CA ARG A 474 10.25 23.82 -3.00
C ARG A 474 9.96 22.68 -2.03
N ILE A 475 10.03 21.43 -2.51
CA ILE A 475 9.86 20.23 -1.67
C ILE A 475 10.97 20.19 -0.61
N MET A 476 12.22 20.43 -0.99
CA MET A 476 13.37 20.46 -0.07
C MET A 476 13.29 21.61 0.94
N GLU A 477 12.85 22.81 0.54
CA GLU A 477 12.61 23.95 1.45
C GLU A 477 11.58 23.61 2.54
N LYS A 478 10.53 22.85 2.18
CA LYS A 478 9.51 22.37 3.11
C LYS A 478 9.99 21.24 4.03
N GLY A 479 11.21 20.73 3.85
CA GLY A 479 11.83 19.73 4.73
C GLY A 479 11.75 18.29 4.21
N PHE A 480 11.22 18.07 3.01
CA PHE A 480 11.05 16.73 2.43
C PHE A 480 12.23 16.33 1.53
N MET A 481 12.39 15.02 1.32
CA MET A 481 13.37 14.42 0.42
C MET A 481 12.68 14.01 -0.89
N PRO A 482 12.84 14.77 -1.98
CA PRO A 482 12.21 14.43 -3.26
C PRO A 482 12.94 13.26 -3.94
N LEU A 483 12.17 12.30 -4.46
CA LEU A 483 12.66 11.27 -5.37
C LEU A 483 12.43 11.71 -6.82
N LEU A 484 13.52 11.98 -7.53
CA LEU A 484 13.53 12.66 -8.83
C LEU A 484 13.67 11.66 -9.96
N SER A 485 12.62 11.47 -10.76
CA SER A 485 12.67 10.70 -12.00
C SER A 485 13.44 11.43 -13.10
N PHE A 486 14.16 10.69 -13.93
CA PHE A 486 14.75 11.21 -15.17
C PHE A 486 13.89 10.82 -16.37
N ALA A 487 13.58 11.79 -17.23
CA ALA A 487 12.73 11.56 -18.40
C ALA A 487 13.33 10.49 -19.32
N GLY A 488 12.55 9.44 -19.61
CA GLY A 488 12.94 8.35 -20.51
C GLY A 488 14.07 7.45 -20.00
N GLN A 489 14.39 7.48 -18.71
CA GLN A 489 15.43 6.65 -18.11
C GLN A 489 14.86 5.82 -16.96
N ASP A 490 15.37 4.60 -16.82
CA ASP A 490 15.08 3.61 -15.78
C ASP A 490 15.77 3.94 -14.45
N ARG A 491 15.82 5.23 -14.09
CA ARG A 491 16.48 5.71 -12.87
C ARG A 491 15.73 6.83 -12.18
N ALA A 492 15.88 6.87 -10.86
CA ALA A 492 15.48 7.98 -10.02
C ALA A 492 16.62 8.40 -9.10
N ARG A 493 16.61 9.65 -8.63
CA ARG A 493 17.62 10.18 -7.70
C ARG A 493 16.96 10.78 -6.48
N LEU A 494 17.39 10.39 -5.29
CA LEU A 494 17.05 11.10 -4.07
C LEU A 494 17.77 12.46 -4.09
N GLY A 495 17.01 13.56 -4.03
CA GLY A 495 17.59 14.91 -4.12
C GLY A 495 18.71 15.14 -3.10
N ARG A 496 18.46 14.77 -1.84
CA ARG A 496 19.46 14.61 -0.78
C ARG A 496 18.83 13.95 0.45
N PHE A 497 19.65 13.32 1.28
CA PHE A 497 19.27 12.98 2.64
C PHE A 497 19.16 14.26 3.48
N GLN A 498 17.95 14.60 3.89
CA GLN A 498 17.67 15.72 4.79
C GLN A 498 16.61 15.33 5.81
N SER A 499 16.67 15.99 6.96
CA SER A 499 15.60 15.91 7.94
C SER A 499 14.55 16.99 7.68
N ILE A 500 13.43 16.87 8.38
CA ILE A 500 12.39 17.90 8.36
C ILE A 500 12.83 19.16 9.14
N SER A 501 13.92 19.12 9.89
CA SER A 501 14.36 20.22 10.75
C SER A 501 14.57 21.51 9.96
N SER A 502 14.07 22.63 10.51
CA SER A 502 14.31 23.96 9.96
C SER A 502 15.63 24.58 10.42
N THR A 503 16.23 24.07 11.50
CA THR A 503 17.45 24.60 12.12
C THR A 503 18.69 23.78 11.73
N ALA A 504 18.54 22.47 11.60
CA ALA A 504 19.59 21.54 11.21
C ALA A 504 19.04 20.57 10.15
N PRO A 505 18.92 20.98 8.86
CA PRO A 505 18.26 20.19 7.82
C PRO A 505 18.99 18.88 7.46
N ARG A 506 20.07 18.55 8.17
CA ARG A 506 20.78 17.28 8.01
C ARG A 506 19.99 16.20 8.74
N LEU A 507 19.93 15.01 8.13
CA LEU A 507 19.39 13.84 8.81
C LEU A 507 20.44 13.28 9.76
N ASP A 508 20.10 13.18 11.04
CA ASP A 508 20.94 12.56 12.06
C ASP A 508 20.93 11.04 11.88
N GLY A 509 22.08 10.39 12.10
CA GLY A 509 22.22 8.94 12.02
C GLY A 509 23.62 8.51 12.39
N ARG A 510 23.81 7.19 12.58
CA ARG A 510 25.10 6.61 13.02
C ARG A 510 26.19 6.61 11.95
N TRP A 511 25.90 7.15 10.78
CA TRP A 511 26.86 7.38 9.70
C TRP A 511 27.41 8.80 9.72
N ASN A 512 27.14 9.58 10.78
CA ASN A 512 27.43 11.01 10.87
C ASN A 512 28.90 11.37 10.96
#